data_AF-A0A4P5TRR7-F1
#
_entry.id   AF-A0A4P5TRR7-F1
#
_cell.length_a   1.000
_cell.length_b   1.000
_cell.length_c   1.000
_cell.angle_alpha   90.00
_cell.angle_beta   90.00
_cell.angle_gamma   90.00
#
_symmetry.space_group_name_H-M   'P 1'
#
loop_
_entity.id
_entity.type
_entity.pdbx_description
1 polymer ?
#
loop_
_entity_poly.entity_id
_entity_poly.type
_entity_poly.pdbx_seq_one_letter_code
_entity_poly.pdbx_strand_id
1 'polypeptide(L)'
;MKKILFILVVAIVFVSLQTDLTFAQCALCKASVETSLQEGNTSAAGLNVGILYLLVMPYALIGGLGYWWYNNNKKKKSQEAVDSNQLL
;
A
#
# COMPACT_ATOMS: atom_id res chain seq x y z
N MET A 1 8.03 1.30 -32.49
CA MET A 1 7.06 0.43 -31.80
C MET A 1 7.59 -0.96 -31.48
N LYS A 2 8.25 -1.67 -32.41
CA LYS A 2 8.79 -3.04 -32.17
C LYS A 2 9.80 -3.14 -31.01
N LYS A 3 10.64 -2.11 -30.80
CA LYS A 3 11.62 -2.08 -29.68
C LYS A 3 10.94 -1.92 -28.32
N ILE A 4 9.90 -1.09 -28.24
CA ILE A 4 9.10 -0.89 -27.02
C ILE A 4 8.32 -2.16 -26.69
N LEU A 5 7.74 -2.81 -27.70
CA LEU A 5 7.07 -4.10 -27.54
C LEU A 5 8.05 -5.17 -27.05
N PHE A 6 9.26 -5.22 -27.60
CA PHE A 6 10.30 -6.15 -27.16
C PHE A 6 10.72 -5.92 -25.70
N ILE A 7 10.93 -4.66 -25.31
CA ILE A 7 11.26 -4.29 -23.92
C ILE A 7 10.12 -4.69 -22.96
N LEU A 8 8.87 -4.43 -23.34
CA LEU A 8 7.71 -4.82 -22.54
C LEU A 8 7.59 -6.34 -22.39
N VAL A 9 7.80 -7.10 -23.46
CA VAL A 9 7.75 -8.56 -23.41
C VAL A 9 8.87 -9.12 -22.52
N VAL A 10 10.10 -8.60 -22.64
CA VAL A 10 11.23 -9.00 -21.80
C VAL A 10 10.96 -8.67 -20.32
N ALA A 11 10.41 -7.49 -20.02
CA ALA A 11 10.05 -7.10 -18.66
C ALA A 11 8.95 -8.01 -18.06
N ILE A 12 7.93 -8.36 -18.84
CA ILE A 12 6.84 -9.26 -18.41
C ILE A 12 7.38 -10.67 -18.14
N VAL A 13 8.25 -11.18 -19.00
CA VAL A 13 8.90 -12.50 -18.81
C VAL A 13 9.79 -12.48 -17.56
N PHE A 14 10.56 -11.41 -17.35
CA PHE A 14 11.44 -11.28 -16.18
C PHE A 14 10.66 -11.24 -14.86
N VAL A 15 9.52 -10.55 -14.82
CA VAL A 15 8.62 -10.54 -13.66
C VAL A 15 7.95 -11.90 -13.45
N SER A 16 7.58 -12.59 -14.53
CA SER A 16 6.91 -13.89 -14.46
C SER A 16 7.84 -15.04 -14.06
N LEU A 17 9.16 -14.86 -14.21
CA LEU A 17 10.19 -15.80 -13.74
C LEU A 17 10.44 -15.69 -12.23
N GLN A 18 9.82 -14.73 -11.53
CA GLN A 18 9.89 -14.59 -10.07
C GLN A 18 8.78 -15.40 -9.38
N THR A 19 8.70 -16.71 -9.64
CA THR A 19 7.64 -17.58 -9.09
C THR A 19 7.79 -17.91 -7.60
N ASP A 20 8.92 -17.58 -6.97
CA ASP A 20 9.21 -18.05 -5.60
C ASP A 20 9.26 -16.93 -4.53
N LEU A 21 8.99 -15.67 -4.91
CA LEU A 21 9.12 -14.53 -3.97
C LEU A 21 7.81 -14.08 -3.35
N THR A 22 6.65 -14.54 -3.82
CA THR A 22 5.35 -14.06 -3.31
C THR A 22 4.87 -14.80 -2.05
N PHE A 23 5.41 -15.99 -1.75
CA PHE A 23 5.12 -16.74 -0.53
C PHE A 23 6.29 -16.82 0.47
N ALA A 24 7.50 -16.39 0.11
CA ALA A 24 8.70 -16.50 0.95
C ALA A 24 9.15 -15.19 1.62
N GLN A 25 8.65 -14.02 1.22
CA GLN A 25 9.03 -12.72 1.82
C GLN A 25 8.49 -12.54 3.26
N CYS A 26 7.49 -13.33 3.66
CA CYS A 26 6.99 -13.39 5.04
C CYS A 26 7.58 -14.56 5.86
N ALA A 27 8.22 -15.54 5.19
CA ALA A 27 8.74 -16.76 5.84
C ALA A 27 10.06 -16.50 6.58
N LEU A 28 10.89 -15.57 6.11
CA LEU A 28 12.15 -15.19 6.78
C LEU A 28 11.92 -14.49 8.13
N CYS A 29 11.00 -13.53 8.19
CA CYS A 29 10.65 -12.86 9.45
C CYS A 29 9.92 -13.82 10.41
N LYS A 30 9.06 -14.70 9.90
CA LYS A 30 8.35 -15.71 10.71
C LYS A 30 9.29 -16.76 11.29
N ALA A 31 10.24 -17.26 10.51
CA ALA A 31 11.24 -18.22 10.97
C ALA A 31 12.13 -17.64 12.08
N SER A 32 12.59 -16.39 11.93
CA SER A 32 13.38 -15.70 12.96
C SER A 32 12.60 -15.44 14.25
N VAL A 33 11.29 -15.22 14.15
CA VAL A 33 10.38 -15.07 15.31
C VAL A 33 10.17 -16.40 16.01
N GLU A 34 9.92 -17.48 15.27
CA GLU A 34 9.71 -18.80 15.84
C GLU A 34 10.96 -19.32 16.57
N THR A 35 12.16 -19.09 16.02
CA THR A 35 13.41 -19.42 16.72
C THR A 35 13.60 -18.59 17.99
N SER A 36 13.29 -17.29 17.94
CA SER A 36 13.38 -16.40 19.11
C SER A 36 12.38 -16.79 20.22
N LEU A 37 11.17 -17.25 19.85
CA LEU A 37 10.17 -17.75 20.80
C LEU A 37 10.59 -19.07 21.45
N GLN A 38 11.22 -19.97 20.68
CA GLN A 38 11.76 -21.24 21.20
C GLN A 38 12.91 -21.03 22.20
N GLU A 39 13.68 -19.96 22.03
CA GLU A 39 14.71 -19.52 22.98
C GLU A 39 14.14 -18.79 24.22
N GLY A 40 12.80 -18.69 24.34
CA GLY A 40 12.12 -18.09 25.49
C GLY A 40 11.95 -16.57 25.41
N ASN A 41 12.27 -15.93 24.28
CA ASN A 41 12.12 -14.50 24.09
C ASN A 41 10.68 -14.15 23.69
N THR A 42 9.88 -13.72 24.67
CA THR A 42 8.46 -13.36 24.50
C THR A 42 8.23 -12.09 23.66
N SER A 43 9.28 -11.29 23.41
CA SER A 43 9.18 -10.08 22.56
C SER A 43 8.85 -10.40 21.10
N ALA A 44 9.07 -11.65 20.68
CA ALA A 44 8.74 -12.13 19.35
C ALA A 44 7.23 -12.50 19.22
N ALA A 45 6.50 -12.58 20.34
CA ALA A 45 5.06 -12.87 20.37
C ALA A 45 4.25 -11.60 20.02
N GLY A 46 4.17 -11.27 18.73
CA GLY A 46 3.38 -10.13 18.27
C GLY A 46 3.82 -9.50 16.95
N LEU A 47 4.95 -9.93 16.39
CA LEU A 47 5.52 -9.33 15.18
C LEU A 47 4.57 -9.41 13.97
N ASN A 48 3.77 -10.47 13.85
CA ASN A 48 2.79 -10.60 12.76
C ASN A 48 1.72 -9.48 12.78
N VAL A 49 1.33 -9.03 13.97
CA VAL A 49 0.42 -7.88 14.13
C VAL A 49 1.14 -6.58 13.75
N GLY A 50 2.42 -6.45 14.11
CA GLY A 50 3.26 -5.31 13.73
C GLY A 50 3.41 -5.17 12.21
N ILE A 51 3.64 -6.27 11.49
CA ILE A 51 3.76 -6.26 10.01
C ILE A 51 2.45 -5.83 9.36
N LEU A 52 1.32 -6.37 9.82
CA LEU A 52 0.00 -5.96 9.33
C LEU A 52 -0.28 -4.48 9.62
N TYR A 53 0.12 -3.98 10.78
CA TYR A 53 -0.07 -2.58 11.16
C TYR A 53 0.75 -1.63 10.26
N LEU A 54 2.01 -1.97 10.00
CA LEU A 54 2.89 -1.19 9.10
C LEU A 54 2.42 -1.22 7.64
N LEU A 55 1.82 -2.33 7.19
CA LEU A 55 1.25 -2.43 5.85
C LEU A 55 -0.03 -1.59 5.72
N VAL A 56 -0.94 -1.64 6.71
CA VAL A 56 -2.25 -0.98 6.65
C VAL A 56 -2.14 0.55 6.81
N MET A 57 -1.22 1.02 7.66
CA MET A 57 -1.04 2.44 7.95
C MET A 57 -0.89 3.36 6.71
N PRO A 58 0.00 3.09 5.74
CA PRO A 58 0.16 3.98 4.58
C PRO A 58 -1.12 4.08 3.73
N TYR A 59 -1.86 2.98 3.55
CA TYR A 59 -3.11 3.00 2.79
C TYR A 59 -4.22 3.75 3.55
N ALA A 60 -4.31 3.57 4.86
CA ALA A 60 -5.26 4.29 5.70
C ALA A 60 -5.00 5.81 5.68
N LEU A 61 -3.73 6.23 5.75
CA LEU A 61 -3.34 7.64 5.66
C LEU A 61 -3.70 8.26 4.31
N ILE A 62 -3.35 7.60 3.20
CA ILE A 62 -3.66 8.08 1.85
C ILE A 62 -5.17 8.16 1.64
N GLY A 63 -5.91 7.12 2.06
CA GLY A 63 -7.38 7.10 2.00
C GLY A 63 -8.02 8.22 2.81
N GLY A 64 -7.53 8.46 4.03
CA GLY A 64 -8.02 9.54 4.90
C GLY A 64 -7.75 10.93 4.32
N LEU A 65 -6.53 11.19 3.84
CA LEU A 65 -6.17 12.46 3.21
C LEU A 65 -6.97 12.70 1.92
N GLY A 66 -7.12 11.66 1.10
CA GLY A 66 -7.91 11.72 -0.13
C GLY A 66 -9.38 12.02 0.14
N TYR A 67 -9.98 11.36 1.15
CA TYR A 67 -11.35 11.61 1.57
C TYR A 67 -11.55 13.04 2.10
N TRP A 68 -10.63 13.51 2.95
CA TRP A 68 -10.66 14.87 3.49
C TRP A 68 -10.57 15.92 2.37
N TRP A 69 -9.65 15.74 1.42
CA TRP A 69 -9.49 16.62 0.26
C TRP A 69 -10.72 16.62 -0.65
N TYR A 70 -11.30 15.45 -0.94
CA TYR A 70 -12.52 15.34 -1.74
C TYR A 70 -13.70 16.06 -1.09
N ASN A 71 -13.88 15.88 0.22
CA ASN A 71 -14.96 16.55 0.96
C ASN A 71 -14.77 18.07 0.97
N ASN A 72 -13.54 18.56 1.15
CA ASN A 72 -13.25 19.99 1.14
C ASN A 72 -13.51 20.63 -0.25
N ASN A 73 -13.16 19.94 -1.33
CA ASN A 73 -13.39 20.44 -2.69
C ASN A 73 -14.88 20.46 -3.09
N LYS A 74 -15.70 19.53 -2.56
CA LYS A 74 -17.16 19.60 -2.74
C LYS A 74 -17.76 20.86 -2.13
N LYS A 75 -17.31 21.25 -0.93
CA LYS A 75 -17.78 22.48 -0.27
C LYS A 75 -17.43 23.73 -1.07
N LYS A 76 -16.23 23.79 -1.67
CA LYS A 76 -15.81 24.91 -2.52
C LYS A 76 -16.66 25.06 -3.79
N LYS A 77 -16.96 23.95 -4.49
CA LYS A 77 -17.84 23.97 -5.66
C LYS A 77 -19.26 24.45 -5.33
N SER A 78 -19.79 24.07 -4.17
CA SER A 78 -21.09 24.58 -3.70
C SER A 78 -21.04 26.07 -3.35
N GLN A 79 -19.92 26.57 -2.82
CA GLN A 79 -19.73 27.99 -2.53
C GLN A 79 -19.61 28.84 -3.82
N GLU A 80 -18.84 28.37 -4.81
CA GLU A 80 -18.67 29.04 -6.12
C GLU A 80 -19.97 29.05 -6.95
N ALA A 81 -20.79 27.99 -6.85
CA ALA A 81 -22.11 27.95 -7.49
C ALA A 81 -23.13 28.91 -6.83
N VAL A 82 -23.01 29.15 -5.51
CA VAL A 82 -23.85 30.12 -4.79
C VAL A 82 -23.40 31.56 -5.07
N ASP A 83 -22.08 31.80 -5.14
CA ASP A 83 -21.50 33.13 -5.42
C ASP A 83 -21.76 33.60 -6.87
N SER A 84 -21.66 32.69 -7.86
CA SER A 84 -21.97 32.98 -9.27
C SER A 84 -23.46 33.30 -9.50
N ASN A 85 -24.36 32.70 -8.71
CA ASN A 85 -25.80 32.99 -8.77
C ASN A 85 -26.22 34.25 -7.98
N GLN A 86 -25.29 34.91 -7.28
CA GLN A 86 -25.51 36.17 -6.58
C GLN A 86 -24.95 37.38 -7.38
N LEU A 87 -24.17 37.11 -8.44
CA LEU A 87 -23.65 38.09 -9.40
C LEU A 87 -24.53 38.26 -10.66
N LEU A 88 -25.61 37.47 -10.77
CA LEU A 88 -26.73 37.66 -11.70
C LEU A 88 -27.96 38.15 -10.91
#